data_AF-A0A2P2QAZ5-F1
#
_entry.id   AF-A0A2P2QAZ5-F1
#
_cell.length_a   1.000
_cell.length_b   1.000
_cell.length_c   1.000
_cell.angle_alpha   90.00
_cell.angle_beta   90.00
_cell.angle_gamma   90.00
#
_symmetry.space_group_name_H-M   'P 1'
#
loop_
_entity.id
_entity.type
_entity.pdbx_description
1 polymer ?
#
loop_
_entity_poly.entity_id
_entity_poly.type
_entity_poly.pdbx_seq_one_letter_code
_entity_poly.pdbx_strand_id
1 'polypeptide(L)'
;MGLSIPQYFNEYTAIHGYRPVHTSARWFNDMVNVPFSSEAFVAGLLAFFLDMTLHWQDNTTRKDRGLLWWDKFRSFKTDARSEEFYNLPFNLNKFFPPV
;
A
#
# COMPACT_ATOMS: atom_id res chain seq x y z
N MET A 1 -1.25 2.43 -18.70
CA MET A 1 -2.02 1.53 -17.81
C MET A 1 -2.40 2.18 -16.48
N GLY A 2 -1.57 3.03 -15.86
CA GLY A 2 -1.90 3.65 -14.56
C GLY A 2 -2.89 4.82 -14.55
N LEU A 3 -2.96 5.59 -15.64
CA LEU A 3 -3.84 6.78 -15.69
C LEU A 3 -5.30 6.45 -16.03
N SER A 4 -5.56 5.30 -16.65
CA SER A 4 -6.90 4.93 -17.12
C SER A 4 -7.80 4.36 -16.02
N ILE A 5 -7.24 3.83 -14.93
CA ILE A 5 -8.03 3.21 -13.85
C ILE A 5 -8.77 4.28 -13.02
N PRO A 6 -8.11 5.31 -12.48
CA PRO A 6 -8.80 6.39 -11.76
C PRO A 6 -9.79 7.11 -12.66
N GLN A 7 -9.40 7.33 -13.93
CA GLN A 7 -10.25 7.93 -14.94
C GLN A 7 -11.53 7.10 -15.18
N TYR A 8 -11.42 5.78 -15.34
CA TYR A 8 -12.57 4.89 -15.46
C TYR A 8 -13.51 4.99 -14.25
N PHE A 9 -12.97 4.99 -13.02
CA PHE A 9 -13.81 5.08 -11.82
C PHE A 9 -14.57 6.40 -11.73
N ASN A 10 -13.93 7.49 -12.12
CA ASN A 10 -14.51 8.83 -12.13
C ASN A 10 -15.54 8.98 -13.25
N GLU A 11 -15.23 8.57 -14.48
CA GLU A 11 -16.13 8.62 -15.63
C GLU A 11 -17.35 7.72 -15.44
N TYR A 12 -17.17 6.51 -14.90
CA TYR A 12 -18.27 5.61 -14.63
C TYR A 12 -19.27 6.22 -13.64
N THR A 13 -18.76 6.86 -12.59
CA THR A 13 -19.59 7.57 -11.60
C THR A 13 -20.31 8.77 -12.24
N ALA A 14 -19.64 9.51 -13.12
CA ALA A 14 -20.22 10.66 -13.83
C ALA A 14 -21.35 10.25 -14.81
N ILE A 15 -21.21 9.10 -15.48
CA ILE A 15 -22.18 8.63 -16.48
C ILE A 15 -23.38 7.91 -15.83
N HIS A 16 -23.14 7.06 -14.83
CA HIS A 16 -24.17 6.15 -14.29
C HIS A 16 -24.80 6.65 -12.98
N GLY A 17 -24.23 7.68 -12.34
CA GLY A 17 -24.70 8.20 -11.05
C GLY A 17 -24.40 7.30 -9.84
N TYR A 18 -23.73 6.16 -10.06
CA TYR A 18 -23.23 5.26 -9.01
C TYR A 18 -21.81 4.79 -9.34
N ARG A 19 -21.06 4.41 -8.30
CA ARG A 19 -19.64 3.98 -8.42
C ARG A 19 -19.52 2.58 -9.05
N PRO A 20 -18.39 2.24 -9.70
CA PRO A 20 -18.20 0.95 -10.38
C PRO A 20 -18.48 -0.27 -9.51
N VAL A 21 -18.02 -0.26 -8.25
CA VAL A 21 -18.35 -1.31 -7.29
C VAL A 21 -19.62 -0.91 -6.54
N HIS A 22 -20.73 -1.56 -6.88
CA HIS A 22 -22.06 -1.24 -6.37
C HIS A 22 -22.77 -2.49 -5.82
N THR A 23 -22.28 -2.99 -4.69
CA THR A 23 -22.90 -4.09 -3.94
C THR A 23 -23.78 -3.56 -2.80
N SER A 24 -24.55 -4.44 -2.14
CA SER A 24 -25.31 -4.08 -0.92
C SER A 24 -24.42 -3.74 0.29
N ALA A 25 -23.13 -4.09 0.24
CA ALA A 25 -22.17 -3.82 1.30
C ALA A 25 -21.45 -2.48 1.06
N ARG A 26 -21.97 -1.40 1.66
CA ARG A 26 -21.39 -0.05 1.52
C ARG A 26 -19.91 0.02 1.95
N TRP A 27 -19.56 -0.63 3.07
CA TRP A 27 -18.18 -0.66 3.56
C TRP A 27 -17.21 -1.26 2.53
N PHE A 28 -17.63 -2.31 1.83
CA PHE A 28 -16.83 -2.96 0.80
C PHE A 28 -16.70 -2.08 -0.45
N ASN A 29 -17.81 -1.48 -0.87
CA ASN A 29 -17.81 -0.52 -1.98
C ASN A 29 -16.86 0.65 -1.70
N ASP A 30 -16.83 1.17 -0.46
CA ASP A 30 -15.95 2.27 -0.11
C ASP A 30 -14.47 1.84 -0.02
N MET A 31 -14.19 0.63 0.50
CA MET A 31 -12.85 0.05 0.51
C MET A 31 -12.24 -0.10 -0.88
N VAL A 32 -13.05 -0.33 -1.92
CA VAL A 32 -12.55 -0.48 -3.29
C VAL A 32 -12.63 0.84 -4.04
N ASN A 33 -13.80 1.48 -4.10
CA ASN A 33 -13.98 2.64 -4.99
C ASN A 33 -13.11 3.85 -4.58
N VAL A 34 -12.90 4.10 -3.29
CA VAL A 34 -12.13 5.26 -2.81
C VAL A 34 -10.67 5.18 -3.27
N PRO A 35 -9.89 4.13 -2.93
CA PRO A 35 -8.50 4.07 -3.35
C PRO A 35 -8.34 3.99 -4.88
N PHE A 36 -9.20 3.27 -5.59
CA PHE A 36 -9.09 3.16 -7.06
C PHE A 36 -9.50 4.43 -7.82
N SER A 37 -10.27 5.33 -7.20
CA SER A 37 -10.52 6.68 -7.73
C SER A 37 -9.33 7.65 -7.59
N SER A 38 -8.33 7.30 -6.75
CA SER A 38 -7.16 8.13 -6.50
C SER A 38 -6.01 7.78 -7.44
N GLU A 39 -5.56 8.76 -8.23
CA GLU A 39 -4.41 8.61 -9.13
C GLU A 39 -3.12 8.26 -8.39
N ALA A 40 -2.88 8.89 -7.24
CA ALA A 40 -1.69 8.63 -6.42
C ALA A 40 -1.67 7.20 -5.88
N PHE A 41 -2.83 6.69 -5.43
CA PHE A 41 -2.93 5.31 -4.93
C PHE A 41 -2.66 4.29 -6.05
N VAL A 42 -3.30 4.46 -7.21
CA VAL A 42 -3.10 3.56 -8.36
C VAL A 42 -1.66 3.63 -8.87
N ALA A 43 -1.06 4.82 -8.93
CA ALA A 43 0.35 4.99 -9.30
C ALA A 43 1.28 4.27 -8.32
N GLY A 44 1.03 4.40 -7.01
CA GLY A 44 1.79 3.70 -5.97
C GLY A 44 1.64 2.18 -6.05
N LEU A 45 0.42 1.67 -6.27
CA LEU A 45 0.15 0.25 -6.44
C LEU A 45 0.91 -0.32 -7.65
N LEU A 46 0.93 0.40 -8.77
CA LEU A 46 1.66 0.00 -9.97
C LEU A 46 3.17 0.06 -9.79
N ALA A 47 3.69 1.09 -9.12
CA ALA A 47 5.10 1.17 -8.77
C ALA A 47 5.52 -0.02 -7.91
N PHE A 48 4.72 -0.36 -6.88
CA PHE A 48 4.95 -1.53 -6.04
C PHE A 48 4.90 -2.84 -6.84
N PHE A 49 3.92 -2.99 -7.74
CA PHE A 49 3.82 -4.17 -8.59
C PHE A 49 5.05 -4.31 -9.50
N LEU A 50 5.49 -3.22 -10.13
CA LEU A 50 6.70 -3.21 -10.96
C LEU A 50 7.95 -3.56 -10.15
N ASP A 51 8.09 -3.00 -8.94
CA ASP A 51 9.17 -3.33 -8.00
C ASP A 51 9.21 -4.83 -7.65
N MET A 52 8.06 -5.48 -7.52
CA MET A 52 7.96 -6.93 -7.27
C MET A 52 8.35 -7.77 -8.49
N THR A 53 8.15 -7.27 -9.72
CA THR A 53 8.45 -8.01 -10.96
C THR A 53 9.91 -7.99 -11.41
N LEU A 54 10.76 -7.09 -10.88
CA LEU A 54 12.19 -7.07 -11.20
C LEU A 54 12.90 -8.38 -10.77
N HIS A 55 13.77 -8.92 -11.61
CA HIS A 55 14.42 -10.22 -11.33
C HIS A 55 15.53 -10.10 -10.26
N TRP A 56 15.70 -11.14 -9.44
CA TRP A 56 16.60 -11.15 -8.27
C TRP A 56 18.08 -11.44 -8.61
N GLN A 57 18.38 -11.95 -9.80
CA GLN A 57 19.68 -12.58 -10.08
C GLN A 57 20.90 -11.64 -10.04
N ASP A 58 20.73 -10.32 -10.19
CA ASP A 58 21.86 -9.40 -10.25
C ASP A 58 21.91 -8.42 -9.07
N ASN A 59 23.08 -8.29 -8.44
CA ASN A 59 23.30 -7.44 -7.27
C ASN A 59 23.11 -5.94 -7.59
N THR A 60 23.30 -5.57 -8.85
CA THR A 60 23.03 -4.23 -9.40
C THR A 60 21.53 -3.95 -9.38
N THR A 61 20.73 -4.87 -9.93
CA THR A 61 19.26 -4.80 -9.97
C THR A 61 18.64 -4.79 -8.58
N ARG A 62 19.30 -5.39 -7.58
CA ARG A 62 18.83 -5.34 -6.19
C ARG A 62 18.89 -3.93 -5.57
N LYS A 63 19.84 -3.09 -5.99
CA LYS A 63 19.97 -1.70 -5.51
C LYS A 63 18.95 -0.78 -6.17
N ASP A 64 18.53 -1.10 -7.39
CA ASP A 64 17.56 -0.30 -8.16
C ASP A 64 16.11 -0.55 -7.74
N ARG A 65 15.85 -1.59 -6.93
CA ARG A 65 14.51 -1.90 -6.43
C ARG A 65 14.13 -0.98 -5.27
N GLY A 66 12.93 -0.40 -5.34
CA GLY A 66 12.34 0.33 -4.22
C GLY A 66 12.15 -0.53 -2.96
N LEU A 67 12.13 -1.86 -3.10
CA LEU A 67 12.04 -2.83 -1.99
C LEU A 67 13.12 -2.66 -0.91
N LEU A 68 14.30 -2.13 -1.24
CA LEU A 68 15.33 -1.83 -0.23
C LEU A 68 14.86 -0.76 0.76
N TRP A 69 14.08 0.23 0.29
CA TRP A 69 13.48 1.23 1.18
C TRP A 69 12.41 0.59 2.08
N TRP A 70 11.63 -0.34 1.53
CA TRP A 70 10.60 -1.09 2.27
C TRP A 70 11.18 -2.04 3.33
N ASP A 71 12.41 -2.54 3.17
CA ASP A 71 13.04 -3.49 4.10
C ASP A 71 13.16 -2.96 5.53
N LYS A 72 13.30 -1.63 5.68
CA LYS A 72 13.35 -0.95 6.99
C LYS A 72 12.06 -1.11 7.79
N PHE A 73 10.93 -1.26 7.11
CA PHE A 73 9.60 -1.38 7.71
C PHE A 73 9.16 -2.85 7.85
N ARG A 74 10.01 -3.80 7.47
CA ARG A 74 9.67 -5.22 7.44
C ARG A 74 9.69 -5.88 8.81
N SER A 75 10.50 -5.38 9.74
CA SER A 75 10.55 -5.87 11.11
C SER A 75 10.57 -4.69 12.07
N PHE A 76 9.92 -4.88 13.22
CA PHE A 76 9.87 -3.90 14.29
C PHE A 76 11.27 -3.42 14.72
N LYS A 77 12.25 -4.34 14.74
CA LYS A 77 13.62 -4.06 15.20
C LYS A 77 14.49 -3.32 14.18
N THR A 78 14.05 -3.19 12.94
CA THR A 78 14.87 -2.62 11.85
C THR A 78 14.85 -1.09 11.85
N ASP A 79 13.80 -0.45 12.39
CA ASP A 79 13.69 1.01 12.50
C ASP A 79 13.56 1.41 13.97
N ALA A 80 14.49 2.26 14.46
CA ALA A 80 14.47 2.78 15.82
C ALA A 80 13.18 3.57 16.15
N ARG A 81 12.53 4.14 15.13
CA ARG A 81 11.25 4.84 15.31
C ARG A 81 10.12 3.90 15.73
N SER A 82 10.18 2.62 15.37
CA SER A 82 9.17 1.65 15.76
C SER A 82 9.06 1.52 17.28
N GLU A 83 10.19 1.58 17.99
CA GLU A 83 10.17 1.64 19.46
C GLU A 83 9.48 2.92 19.93
N GLU A 84 9.86 4.10 19.44
CA GLU A 84 9.25 5.36 19.90
C GLU A 84 7.72 5.41 19.72
N PHE A 85 7.20 4.91 18.60
CA PHE A 85 5.77 5.01 18.28
C PHE A 85 4.91 3.89 18.86
N TYR A 86 5.47 2.68 18.98
CA TYR A 86 4.69 1.49 19.35
C TYR A 86 5.10 0.91 20.71
N ASN A 87 5.94 1.62 21.48
CA ASN A 87 6.27 1.21 22.83
C ASN A 87 5.01 1.19 23.72
N LEU A 88 4.79 0.06 24.38
CA LEU A 88 3.73 -0.07 25.37
C LEU A 88 4.07 0.72 26.64
N PRO A 89 3.06 1.39 27.25
CA PRO A 89 3.24 2.06 28.53
C PRO A 89 3.65 1.05 29.61
N PHE A 90 4.30 1.54 30.67
CA PHE A 90 4.77 0.72 31.80
C PHE A 90 5.76 -0.40 31.44
N ASN A 91 6.52 -0.24 30.35
CA ASN A 91 7.54 -1.20 29.90
C ASN A 91 6.98 -2.61 29.62
N LEU A 92 5.70 -2.68 29.22
CA LEU A 92 5.01 -3.94 28.92
C LEU A 92 5.56 -4.67 27.68
N ASN A 93 6.37 -3.99 26.86
CA ASN A 93 7.11 -4.60 25.75
C ASN A 93 7.97 -5.81 26.19
N LYS A 94 8.36 -5.87 27.47
CA LYS A 94 9.09 -7.02 28.04
C LYS A 94 8.25 -8.30 28.09
N PHE A 95 6.93 -8.16 28.23
CA PHE A 95 5.99 -9.28 28.31
C PHE A 95 5.34 -9.59 26.96
N PHE A 96 5.27 -8.59 26.07
CA PHE A 96 4.77 -8.71 24.71
C PHE A 96 5.84 -8.28 23.72
N PRO A 97 6.85 -9.13 23.47
CA PRO A 97 7.93 -8.79 22.56
C PRO A 97 7.38 -8.61 21.14
N PRO A 98 7.70 -7.50 20.48
CA PRO A 98 7.33 -7.30 19.09
C PRO A 98 8.13 -8.28 18.21
N VAL A 99 7.42 -9.03 17.37
CA VAL A 99 7.97 -9.98 16.38
C VAL A 99 8.43 -9.28 15.12
#